data_AF-A0A0D1KVW7-F1
#
_entry.id   AF-A0A0D1KVW7-F1
#
_cell.length_a   1.000
_cell.length_b   1.000
_cell.length_c   1.000
_cell.angle_alpha   90.00
_cell.angle_beta   90.00
_cell.angle_gamma   90.00
#
_symmetry.space_group_name_H-M   'P 1'
#
loop_
_entity.id
_entity.type
_entity.pdbx_description
1 polymer ?
#
loop_
_entity_poly.entity_id
_entity_poly.type
_entity_poly.pdbx_seq_one_letter_code
_entity_poly.pdbx_strand_id
1 'polypeptide(L)'
;MIFVPFLFIAAIDALLMTSAMGGEVTFLAFVQKYLANVFLGNFIGYFILVIFQFYMLHMMFHEYLKKASPKWVLSISFVVTAAYLGYFSAASPAPASEEGGAFPFFWVPFAGWLFYFCLAYYCGKEYKRFLALLNQYRWVVYGGAIASGALVVTVSYVGEIGMISSKRPDIMLYSTSMIFLCFHLFSKMKHVPKIMMFISNYSFSIYLLHAYFMMIGYVLLLNMPEIPPVPAVLLLFAVCTAVPILTSWALNKFKYGYLFVGKIYQPKQKKVTVEVRDHAG
;
A
#
# COMPACT_ATOMS: atom_id res chain seq x y z
N MET A 1 1.04 8.11 -14.75
CA MET A 1 1.80 9.20 -14.13
C MET A 1 1.32 9.31 -12.69
N ILE A 2 2.11 8.81 -11.74
CA ILE A 2 1.75 8.76 -10.31
C ILE A 2 2.36 9.90 -9.48
N PHE A 3 3.41 10.55 -10.00
CA PHE A 3 4.17 11.55 -9.26
C PHE A 3 3.43 12.88 -9.08
N VAL A 4 2.74 13.37 -10.12
CA VAL A 4 2.04 14.66 -10.02
C VAL A 4 0.90 14.62 -8.98
N PRO A 5 0.02 13.60 -8.97
CA PRO A 5 -0.96 13.45 -7.88
C PRO A 5 -0.33 13.34 -6.50
N PHE A 6 0.82 12.66 -6.39
CA PHE A 6 1.58 12.61 -5.14
C PHE A 6 2.01 14.00 -4.65
N LEU A 7 2.58 14.83 -5.53
CA LEU A 7 2.98 16.19 -5.18
C LEU A 7 1.78 17.06 -4.77
N PHE A 8 0.65 16.90 -5.45
CA PHE A 8 -0.56 17.65 -5.12
C PHE A 8 -1.10 17.26 -3.74
N ILE A 9 -1.25 15.96 -3.47
CA ILE A 9 -1.76 15.50 -2.17
C ILE A 9 -0.77 15.81 -1.03
N ALA A 10 0.53 15.76 -1.28
CA ALA A 10 1.53 16.22 -0.31
C ALA A 10 1.35 17.69 0.09
N ALA A 11 0.91 18.55 -0.86
CA ALA A 11 0.62 19.96 -0.59
C ALA A 11 -0.69 20.12 0.19
N ILE A 12 -1.74 19.38 -0.16
CA ILE A 12 -3.00 19.35 0.60
C ILE A 12 -2.75 18.89 2.04
N ASP A 13 -1.96 17.83 2.21
CA ASP A 13 -1.57 17.33 3.52
C ASP A 13 -0.85 18.39 4.35
N ALA A 14 0.15 19.05 3.76
CA ALA A 14 0.91 20.09 4.44
C ALA A 14 0.01 21.25 4.89
N LEU A 15 -0.95 21.65 4.04
CA LEU A 15 -1.92 22.68 4.38
C LEU A 15 -2.84 22.24 5.53
N LEU A 16 -3.41 21.03 5.44
CA LEU A 16 -4.31 20.50 6.46
C LEU A 16 -3.61 20.35 7.82
N MET A 17 -2.44 19.73 7.84
CA MET A 17 -1.71 19.47 9.09
C MET A 17 -1.20 20.77 9.74
N THR A 18 -0.67 21.72 8.96
CA THR A 18 -0.25 23.02 9.52
C THR A 18 -1.44 23.82 10.07
N SER A 19 -2.61 23.73 9.45
CA SER A 19 -3.84 24.37 9.97
C SER A 19 -4.41 23.67 11.22
N ALA A 20 -4.28 22.35 11.32
CA ALA A 20 -4.83 21.56 12.43
C ALA A 20 -4.01 21.69 13.73
N MET A 21 -2.72 22.05 13.64
CA MET A 21 -1.83 22.20 14.80
C MET A 21 -2.06 23.49 15.61
N GLY A 22 -3.10 24.28 15.30
CA GLY A 22 -3.54 25.43 16.12
C GLY A 22 -2.59 26.64 16.14
N GLY A 23 -1.48 26.59 15.40
CA GLY A 23 -0.58 27.73 15.18
C GLY A 23 -1.01 28.58 13.99
N GLU A 24 -0.48 29.80 13.87
CA GLU A 24 -0.63 30.59 12.66
C GLU A 24 -0.03 29.84 11.46
N VAL A 25 -0.83 29.65 10.40
CA VAL A 25 -0.37 29.03 9.16
C VAL A 25 0.57 30.01 8.46
N THR A 26 1.86 29.93 8.79
CA THR A 26 2.89 30.70 8.10
C THR A 26 3.30 30.01 6.81
N PHE A 27 3.69 30.79 5.80
CA PHE A 27 4.21 30.25 4.55
C PHE A 27 5.43 29.35 4.79
N LEU A 28 6.29 29.69 5.75
CA LEU A 28 7.46 28.90 6.11
C LEU A 28 7.07 27.51 6.65
N ALA A 29 6.11 27.44 7.57
CA ALA A 29 5.63 26.18 8.13
C ALA A 29 5.02 25.28 7.05
N PHE A 30 4.22 25.86 6.13
CA PHE A 30 3.69 25.13 4.98
C PHE A 30 4.80 24.55 4.10
N VAL A 31 5.79 25.36 3.71
CA VAL A 31 6.90 24.91 2.85
C VAL A 31 7.72 23.82 3.53
N GLN A 32 8.03 23.96 4.82
CA GLN A 32 8.77 22.95 5.58
C GLN A 32 8.02 21.62 5.62
N LYS A 33 6.72 21.64 5.96
CA LYS A 33 5.90 20.42 5.97
C LYS A 33 5.75 19.82 4.58
N TYR A 34 5.57 20.64 3.55
CA TYR A 34 5.49 20.18 2.17
C TYR A 34 6.77 19.46 1.71
N LEU A 35 7.93 20.04 2.00
CA LEU A 35 9.23 19.42 1.68
C LEU A 35 9.43 18.12 2.47
N ALA A 36 9.06 18.09 3.76
CA ALA A 36 9.09 16.87 4.55
C ALA A 36 8.18 15.78 3.96
N ASN A 37 6.98 16.14 3.49
CA ASN A 37 6.08 15.20 2.83
C ASN A 37 6.69 14.65 1.53
N VAL A 38 7.24 15.52 0.68
CA VAL A 38 7.77 15.16 -0.64
C VAL A 38 9.05 14.34 -0.56
N PHE A 39 9.99 14.71 0.33
CA PHE A 39 11.33 14.09 0.36
C PHE A 39 11.50 13.07 1.48
N LEU A 40 10.85 13.26 2.63
CA LEU A 40 10.97 12.39 3.80
C LEU A 40 9.75 11.48 3.97
N GLY A 41 8.72 11.63 3.14
CA GLY A 41 7.52 10.81 3.24
C GLY A 41 6.77 11.00 4.55
N ASN A 42 6.71 12.23 5.06
CA ASN A 42 6.04 12.57 6.32
C ASN A 42 4.50 12.70 6.18
N PHE A 43 3.88 11.80 5.39
CA PHE A 43 2.43 11.72 5.18
C PHE A 43 2.05 10.37 4.56
N ILE A 44 0.74 10.08 4.45
CA ILE A 44 0.21 8.79 3.97
C ILE A 44 0.75 8.35 2.60
N GLY A 45 1.08 9.31 1.72
CA GLY A 45 1.57 9.07 0.36
C GLY A 45 3.02 8.58 0.28
N TYR A 46 3.73 8.41 1.40
CA TYR A 46 5.14 8.05 1.45
C TYR A 46 5.51 6.79 0.64
N PHE A 47 4.57 5.85 0.50
CA PHE A 47 4.83 4.59 -0.20
C PHE A 47 5.15 4.81 -1.70
N ILE A 48 4.76 5.94 -2.28
CA ILE A 48 5.16 6.30 -3.66
C ILE A 48 6.68 6.50 -3.76
N LEU A 49 7.33 7.01 -2.71
CA LEU A 49 8.80 7.11 -2.66
C LEU A 49 9.45 5.72 -2.59
N VAL A 50 8.82 4.77 -1.88
CA VAL A 50 9.25 3.35 -1.86
C VAL A 50 9.14 2.75 -3.26
N ILE A 51 8.04 3.01 -3.98
CA ILE A 51 7.84 2.53 -5.35
C ILE A 51 8.95 3.06 -6.29
N PHE A 52 9.36 4.32 -6.18
CA PHE A 52 10.48 4.84 -6.97
C PHE A 52 11.80 4.13 -6.66
N GLN A 53 12.07 3.83 -5.39
CA GLN A 53 13.22 3.02 -5.02
C GLN A 53 13.16 1.62 -5.63
N PHE A 54 11.98 0.99 -5.71
CA PHE A 54 11.81 -0.29 -6.38
C PHE A 54 12.10 -0.23 -7.88
N TYR A 55 11.73 0.86 -8.57
CA TYR A 55 12.11 1.04 -9.98
C TYR A 55 13.63 1.12 -10.14
N MET A 56 14.32 1.85 -9.27
CA MET A 56 15.78 1.94 -9.28
C MET A 56 16.42 0.58 -8.98
N LEU A 57 15.96 -0.12 -7.93
CA LEU A 57 16.44 -1.45 -7.58
C LEU A 57 16.24 -2.44 -8.72
N HIS A 58 15.07 -2.41 -9.37
CA HIS A 58 14.82 -3.26 -10.53
C HIS A 58 15.80 -2.94 -11.66
N MET A 59 15.98 -1.67 -12.02
CA MET A 59 16.92 -1.27 -13.07
C MET A 59 18.36 -1.72 -12.77
N MET A 60 18.80 -1.61 -11.51
CA MET A 60 20.16 -1.95 -11.10
C MET A 60 20.40 -3.45 -10.94
N PHE A 61 19.43 -4.20 -10.40
CA PHE A 61 19.64 -5.58 -9.96
C PHE A 61 18.87 -6.61 -10.80
N HIS A 62 18.10 -6.23 -11.81
CA HIS A 62 17.33 -7.19 -12.63
C HIS A 62 18.21 -8.31 -13.21
N GLU A 63 19.36 -7.96 -13.80
CA GLU A 63 20.29 -8.94 -14.39
C GLU A 63 20.88 -9.90 -13.36
N TYR A 64 21.16 -9.41 -12.15
CA TYR A 64 21.60 -10.23 -11.04
C TYR A 64 20.49 -11.17 -10.54
N LEU A 65 19.30 -10.64 -10.25
CA LEU A 65 18.16 -11.41 -9.73
C LEU A 65 17.66 -12.47 -10.71
N LYS A 66 17.85 -12.24 -12.01
CA LYS A 66 17.55 -13.23 -13.06
C LYS A 66 18.41 -14.49 -12.93
N LYS A 67 19.66 -14.37 -12.47
CA LYS A 67 20.60 -15.50 -12.31
C LYS A 67 20.67 -16.02 -10.88
N ALA A 68 20.40 -15.17 -9.90
CA ALA A 68 20.49 -15.52 -8.49
C ALA A 68 19.41 -16.51 -8.05
N SER A 69 19.78 -17.39 -7.12
CA SER A 69 18.89 -18.39 -6.55
C SER A 69 17.80 -17.74 -5.67
N PRO A 70 16.50 -18.03 -5.92
CA PRO A 70 15.41 -17.47 -5.12
C PRO A 70 15.55 -17.77 -3.62
N LYS A 71 16.01 -18.98 -3.26
CA LYS A 71 16.17 -19.39 -1.87
C LYS A 71 17.12 -18.43 -1.12
N TRP A 72 18.28 -18.13 -1.70
CA TRP A 72 19.27 -17.26 -1.06
C TRP A 72 18.83 -15.81 -1.02
N VAL A 73 18.29 -15.28 -2.14
CA VAL A 73 17.86 -13.88 -2.18
C VAL A 73 16.69 -13.62 -1.23
N LEU A 74 15.71 -14.52 -1.17
CA LEU A 74 14.58 -14.38 -0.25
C LEU A 74 15.01 -14.51 1.21
N SER A 75 15.91 -15.44 1.55
CA SER A 75 16.42 -15.56 2.92
C SER A 75 17.21 -14.32 3.36
N ILE A 76 18.13 -13.83 2.53
CA ILE A 76 18.94 -12.66 2.86
C ILE A 76 18.06 -11.41 2.97
N SER A 77 17.19 -11.16 1.99
CA SER A 77 16.30 -10.00 2.02
C SER A 77 15.32 -10.04 3.20
N PHE A 78 14.83 -11.22 3.58
CA PHE A 78 14.01 -11.41 4.79
C PHE A 78 14.77 -10.99 6.04
N VAL A 79 16.00 -11.46 6.23
CA VAL A 79 16.83 -11.11 7.39
C VAL A 79 17.14 -9.62 7.40
N VAL A 80 17.50 -9.02 6.26
CA VAL A 80 17.78 -7.58 6.16
C VAL A 80 16.54 -6.76 6.54
N THR A 81 15.38 -7.08 5.98
CA THR A 81 14.14 -6.36 6.30
C THR A 81 13.71 -6.56 7.75
N ALA A 82 13.80 -7.79 8.28
CA ALA A 82 13.47 -8.09 9.68
C ALA A 82 14.40 -7.35 10.65
N ALA A 83 15.72 -7.35 10.39
CA ALA A 83 16.69 -6.67 11.23
C ALA A 83 16.49 -5.15 11.19
N TYR A 84 16.26 -4.59 10.00
CA TYR A 84 16.00 -3.17 9.83
C TYR A 84 14.74 -2.72 10.58
N LEU A 85 13.60 -3.38 10.35
CA LEU A 85 12.35 -3.03 11.02
C LEU A 85 12.39 -3.33 12.51
N GLY A 86 13.04 -4.42 12.91
CA GLY A 86 13.20 -4.80 14.32
C GLY A 86 14.02 -3.77 15.09
N TYR A 87 15.15 -3.32 14.52
CA TYR A 87 15.98 -2.28 15.12
C TYR A 87 15.19 -0.98 15.32
N PHE A 88 14.55 -0.45 14.27
CA PHE A 88 13.83 0.82 14.39
C PHE A 88 12.54 0.72 15.22
N SER A 89 11.88 -0.44 15.25
CA SER A 89 10.73 -0.65 16.13
C SER A 89 11.13 -0.70 17.61
N ALA A 90 12.31 -1.24 17.93
CA ALA A 90 12.80 -1.33 19.30
C ALA A 90 13.51 -0.03 19.77
N ALA A 91 14.25 0.63 18.88
CA ALA A 91 15.02 1.83 19.19
C ALA A 91 14.20 3.13 19.09
N SER A 92 13.00 3.09 18.49
CA SER A 92 12.15 4.26 18.30
C SER A 92 10.65 3.87 18.34
N PRO A 93 10.11 3.49 19.51
CA PRO A 93 8.67 3.26 19.64
C PRO A 93 7.92 4.58 19.35
N ALA A 94 7.11 4.58 18.27
CA ALA A 94 6.26 5.72 17.91
C ALA A 94 5.12 5.89 18.95
N PRO A 95 4.66 7.12 19.25
CA PRO A 95 4.58 8.27 18.35
C PRO A 95 5.60 9.40 18.57
N ALA A 96 6.59 9.24 19.46
CA ALA A 96 7.51 10.32 19.83
C ALA A 96 8.60 10.65 18.77
N SER A 97 8.73 9.88 17.69
CA SER A 97 9.89 9.95 16.79
C SER A 97 9.60 10.32 15.33
N GLU A 98 8.39 10.81 15.00
CA GLU A 98 8.18 11.33 13.64
C GLU A 98 8.97 12.64 13.39
N GLU A 99 9.41 13.33 14.45
CA GLU A 99 10.20 14.58 14.33
C GLU A 99 11.48 14.63 15.19
N GLY A 100 11.71 13.69 16.14
CA GLY A 100 12.80 13.77 17.12
C GLY A 100 13.81 12.62 17.16
N GLY A 101 13.64 11.57 16.35
CA GLY A 101 14.55 10.42 16.33
C GLY A 101 15.83 10.68 15.52
N ALA A 102 16.90 9.90 15.77
CA ALA A 102 18.14 10.00 15.00
C ALA A 102 17.98 9.70 13.49
N PHE A 103 16.88 9.02 13.12
CA PHE A 103 16.54 8.72 11.72
C PHE A 103 15.03 8.87 11.47
N PRO A 104 14.51 10.11 11.37
CA PRO A 104 13.07 10.42 11.41
C PRO A 104 12.33 10.11 10.09
N PHE A 105 12.90 9.27 9.22
CA PHE A 105 12.29 8.82 7.96
C PHE A 105 12.55 7.34 7.69
N PHE A 106 12.88 6.57 8.74
CA PHE A 106 13.28 5.16 8.62
C PHE A 106 12.28 4.25 7.90
N TRP A 107 11.02 4.64 7.75
CA TRP A 107 10.01 3.87 7.03
C TRP A 107 10.08 4.00 5.51
N VAL A 108 10.80 5.00 4.97
CA VAL A 108 10.90 5.23 3.53
C VAL A 108 11.99 4.39 2.86
N PRO A 109 13.20 4.21 3.42
CA PRO A 109 14.26 3.46 2.76
C PRO A 109 13.89 2.02 2.40
N PHE A 110 14.35 1.57 1.24
CA PHE A 110 14.01 0.27 0.66
C PHE A 110 14.41 -0.92 1.54
N ALA A 111 15.34 -0.77 2.49
CA ALA A 111 15.74 -1.85 3.40
C ALA A 111 14.53 -2.41 4.19
N GLY A 112 13.61 -1.54 4.62
CA GLY A 112 12.35 -1.93 5.27
C GLY A 112 11.36 -2.65 4.34
N TRP A 113 11.64 -2.70 3.04
CA TRP A 113 10.75 -3.25 2.02
C TRP A 113 11.41 -4.25 1.08
N LEU A 114 12.71 -4.50 1.26
CA LEU A 114 13.56 -5.27 0.35
C LEU A 114 13.05 -6.69 0.16
N PHE A 115 12.62 -7.34 1.25
CA PHE A 115 12.02 -8.66 1.19
C PHE A 115 10.80 -8.71 0.27
N TYR A 116 9.87 -7.75 0.38
CA TYR A 116 8.68 -7.70 -0.47
C TYR A 116 9.02 -7.47 -1.94
N PHE A 117 10.01 -6.61 -2.23
CA PHE A 117 10.50 -6.40 -3.59
C PHE A 117 11.03 -7.71 -4.20
N CYS A 118 11.91 -8.40 -3.47
CA CYS A 118 12.46 -9.69 -3.92
C CYS A 118 11.37 -10.76 -4.05
N LEU A 119 10.44 -10.82 -3.09
CA LEU A 119 9.32 -11.74 -3.10
C LEU A 119 8.45 -11.53 -4.35
N ALA A 120 8.04 -10.29 -4.61
CA ALA A 120 7.26 -9.95 -5.80
C ALA A 120 7.99 -10.30 -7.10
N TYR A 121 9.30 -10.02 -7.17
CA TYR A 121 10.14 -10.37 -8.31
C TYR A 121 10.12 -11.88 -8.60
N TYR A 122 10.37 -12.72 -7.58
CA TYR A 122 10.43 -14.18 -7.78
C TYR A 122 9.06 -14.83 -7.93
N CYS A 123 8.01 -14.31 -7.28
CA CYS A 123 6.63 -14.73 -7.54
C CYS A 123 6.24 -14.49 -8.99
N GLY A 124 6.68 -13.38 -9.60
CA GLY A 124 6.47 -13.11 -11.02
C GLY A 124 7.35 -13.98 -11.94
N LYS A 125 8.65 -14.07 -11.67
CA LYS A 125 9.63 -14.81 -12.48
C LYS A 125 9.33 -16.31 -12.53
N GLU A 126 9.04 -16.93 -11.39
CA GLU A 126 8.80 -18.38 -11.26
C GLU A 126 7.32 -18.70 -11.02
N TYR A 127 6.41 -17.91 -11.59
CA TYR A 127 4.97 -17.96 -11.30
C TYR A 127 4.35 -19.36 -11.23
N LYS A 128 4.59 -20.20 -12.25
CA LYS A 128 4.05 -21.57 -12.30
C LYS A 128 4.57 -22.44 -11.14
N ARG A 129 5.87 -22.38 -10.87
CA ARG A 129 6.50 -23.13 -9.78
C ARG A 129 6.02 -22.62 -8.42
N PHE A 130 5.92 -21.31 -8.27
CA PHE A 130 5.37 -20.67 -7.07
C PHE A 130 3.95 -21.17 -6.77
N LEU A 131 3.04 -21.17 -7.77
CA LEU A 131 1.70 -21.72 -7.59
C LEU A 131 1.71 -23.22 -7.26
N ALA A 132 2.60 -24.01 -7.85
CA ALA A 132 2.74 -25.43 -7.52
C ALA A 132 3.12 -25.62 -6.04
N LEU A 133 4.07 -24.82 -5.54
CA LEU A 133 4.47 -24.83 -4.13
C LEU A 133 3.32 -24.41 -3.20
N LEU A 134 2.56 -23.37 -3.55
CA LEU A 134 1.39 -22.96 -2.77
C LEU A 134 0.34 -24.07 -2.66
N ASN A 135 0.10 -24.80 -3.76
CA ASN A 135 -0.84 -25.92 -3.77
C ASN A 135 -0.30 -27.12 -2.95
N GLN A 136 1.00 -27.42 -3.07
CA GLN A 136 1.65 -28.48 -2.30
C GLN A 136 1.58 -28.21 -0.79
N TYR A 137 1.83 -26.96 -0.38
CA TYR A 137 1.87 -26.54 1.02
C TYR A 137 0.61 -25.77 1.46
N ARG A 138 -0.55 -26.05 0.86
CA ARG A 138 -1.81 -25.30 1.10
C ARG A 138 -2.21 -25.17 2.57
N TRP A 139 -1.97 -26.20 3.38
CA TRP A 139 -2.27 -26.18 4.81
C TRP A 139 -1.34 -25.26 5.59
N VAL A 140 -0.07 -25.15 5.17
CA VAL A 140 0.88 -24.18 5.72
C VAL A 140 0.46 -22.76 5.33
N VAL A 141 -0.06 -22.56 4.11
CA VAL A 141 -0.59 -21.25 3.68
C VAL A 141 -1.78 -20.82 4.55
N TYR A 142 -2.74 -21.71 4.77
CA TYR A 142 -3.90 -21.42 5.61
C TYR A 142 -3.53 -21.23 7.09
N GLY A 143 -2.72 -22.14 7.63
CA GLY A 143 -2.23 -22.05 9.01
C GLY A 143 -1.39 -20.80 9.23
N GLY A 144 -0.50 -20.45 8.31
CA GLY A 144 0.32 -19.24 8.35
C GLY A 144 -0.51 -17.97 8.31
N ALA A 145 -1.53 -17.92 7.47
CA ALA A 145 -2.49 -16.81 7.41
C ALA A 145 -3.23 -16.60 8.74
N ILE A 146 -3.77 -17.68 9.32
CA ILE A 146 -4.49 -17.61 10.60
C ILE A 146 -3.53 -17.25 11.74
N ALA A 147 -2.38 -17.93 11.84
CA ALA A 147 -1.41 -17.71 12.90
C ALA A 147 -0.82 -16.30 12.87
N SER A 148 -0.43 -15.80 11.69
CA SER A 148 0.08 -14.43 11.56
C SER A 148 -0.99 -13.37 11.78
N GLY A 149 -2.24 -13.63 11.37
CA GLY A 149 -3.37 -12.75 11.69
C GLY A 149 -3.64 -12.67 13.20
N ALA A 150 -3.65 -13.82 13.88
CA ALA A 150 -3.79 -13.89 15.33
C ALA A 150 -2.63 -13.19 16.04
N LEU A 151 -1.39 -13.32 15.54
CA LEU A 151 -0.23 -12.62 16.07
C LEU A 151 -0.38 -11.11 15.97
N VAL A 152 -0.77 -10.59 14.81
CA VAL A 152 -0.98 -9.14 14.62
C VAL A 152 -2.07 -8.61 15.55
N VAL A 153 -3.18 -9.32 15.68
CA VAL A 153 -4.25 -8.96 16.62
C VAL A 153 -3.73 -8.97 18.05
N THR A 154 -3.08 -10.05 18.47
CA THR A 154 -2.54 -10.19 19.84
C THR A 154 -1.55 -9.08 20.17
N VAL A 155 -0.56 -8.83 19.31
CA VAL A 155 0.42 -7.76 19.52
C VAL A 155 -0.24 -6.38 19.50
N SER A 156 -1.30 -6.18 18.72
CA SER A 156 -2.00 -4.88 18.69
C SER A 156 -2.93 -4.65 19.90
N TYR A 157 -3.41 -5.72 20.55
CA TYR A 157 -4.22 -5.65 21.76
C TYR A 157 -3.40 -5.64 23.05
N VAL A 158 -2.28 -6.37 23.07
CA VAL A 158 -1.40 -6.52 24.25
C VAL A 158 -0.27 -5.50 24.24
N GLY A 159 0.16 -5.06 23.06
CA GLY A 159 1.16 -4.01 22.90
C GLY A 159 0.62 -2.64 23.30
N GLU A 160 1.53 -1.68 23.48
CA GLU A 160 1.18 -0.30 23.81
C GLU A 160 0.24 0.31 22.75
N ILE A 161 -0.81 0.98 23.23
CA ILE A 161 -1.76 1.74 22.43
C ILE A 161 -0.98 2.79 21.63
N GLY A 162 -0.91 2.62 20.30
CA GLY A 162 -0.14 3.51 19.41
C GLY A 162 0.82 2.78 18.46
N MET A 163 1.15 1.51 18.73
CA MET A 163 2.01 0.71 17.84
C MET A 163 1.29 0.07 16.64
N ILE A 164 0.13 0.57 16.22
CA ILE A 164 -0.56 0.06 15.03
C ILE A 164 0.08 0.70 13.79
N SER A 165 1.09 0.04 13.23
CA SER A 165 1.83 0.54 12.07
C SER A 165 2.19 -0.59 11.12
N SER A 166 2.23 -0.29 9.81
CA SER A 166 2.74 -1.21 8.78
C SER A 166 4.25 -1.46 8.87
N LYS A 167 4.96 -0.71 9.73
CA LYS A 167 6.42 -0.73 9.90
C LYS A 167 6.90 -1.82 10.87
N ARG A 168 6.01 -2.66 11.40
CA ARG A 168 6.35 -3.68 12.41
C ARG A 168 6.85 -4.99 11.81
N PRO A 169 7.77 -5.71 12.49
CA PRO A 169 8.25 -7.01 12.02
C PRO A 169 7.17 -8.09 11.88
N ASP A 170 6.17 -8.14 12.76
CA ASP A 170 5.10 -9.14 12.72
C ASP A 170 4.15 -8.92 11.53
N ILE A 171 3.98 -7.67 11.09
CA ILE A 171 3.28 -7.33 9.84
C ILE A 171 3.98 -7.96 8.63
N MET A 172 5.31 -8.12 8.66
CA MET A 172 6.03 -8.80 7.59
C MET A 172 5.59 -10.25 7.39
N LEU A 173 5.37 -10.98 8.47
CA LEU A 173 4.86 -12.35 8.42
C LEU A 173 3.41 -12.38 7.94
N TYR A 174 2.59 -11.45 8.45
CA TYR A 174 1.19 -11.34 8.10
C TYR A 174 0.99 -11.02 6.62
N SER A 175 1.62 -9.96 6.11
CA SER A 175 1.52 -9.56 4.71
C SER A 175 2.00 -10.66 3.77
N THR A 176 3.09 -11.37 4.10
CA THR A 176 3.59 -12.50 3.30
C THR A 176 2.60 -13.65 3.25
N SER A 177 2.03 -14.00 4.41
CA SER A 177 1.03 -15.07 4.51
C SER A 177 -0.26 -14.71 3.77
N MET A 178 -0.66 -13.44 3.81
CA MET A 178 -1.78 -12.91 3.03
C MET A 178 -1.52 -12.92 1.53
N ILE A 179 -0.33 -12.53 1.08
CA ILE A 179 0.06 -12.64 -0.33
C ILE A 179 -0.06 -14.09 -0.79
N PHE A 180 0.49 -15.05 -0.04
CA PHE A 180 0.41 -16.48 -0.37
C PHE A 180 -1.03 -16.99 -0.38
N LEU A 181 -1.84 -16.60 0.59
CA LEU A 181 -3.26 -16.95 0.64
C LEU A 181 -3.99 -16.40 -0.59
N CYS A 182 -3.82 -15.11 -0.89
CA CYS A 182 -4.46 -14.46 -2.04
C CYS A 182 -4.05 -15.13 -3.35
N PHE A 183 -2.76 -15.40 -3.57
CA PHE A 183 -2.32 -16.12 -4.76
C PHE A 183 -2.93 -17.53 -4.84
N HIS A 184 -2.99 -18.27 -3.73
CA HIS A 184 -3.56 -19.61 -3.72
C HIS A 184 -5.08 -19.62 -4.00
N LEU A 185 -5.83 -18.67 -3.42
CA LEU A 185 -7.28 -18.56 -3.61
C LEU A 185 -7.62 -18.02 -5.01
N PHE A 186 -6.98 -16.93 -5.42
CA PHE A 186 -7.35 -16.21 -6.65
C PHE A 186 -6.72 -16.81 -7.92
N SER A 187 -5.63 -17.59 -7.83
CA SER A 187 -5.08 -18.30 -9.00
C SER A 187 -6.03 -19.35 -9.58
N LYS A 188 -7.01 -19.81 -8.79
CA LYS A 188 -8.04 -20.78 -9.20
C LYS A 188 -9.24 -20.13 -9.88
N MET A 189 -9.35 -18.80 -9.82
CA MET A 189 -10.44 -18.07 -10.44
C MET A 189 -10.20 -17.91 -11.94
N LYS A 190 -11.16 -18.35 -12.75
CA LYS A 190 -11.10 -18.23 -14.21
C LYS A 190 -11.27 -16.78 -14.70
N HIS A 191 -12.03 -15.98 -13.96
CA HIS A 191 -12.35 -14.60 -14.32
C HIS A 191 -12.33 -13.71 -13.08
N VAL A 192 -11.85 -12.48 -13.23
CA VAL A 192 -11.89 -11.47 -12.17
C VAL A 192 -13.30 -10.86 -12.13
N PRO A 193 -13.98 -10.84 -10.97
CA PRO A 193 -15.32 -10.25 -10.84
C PRO A 193 -15.34 -8.78 -11.28
N LYS A 194 -16.44 -8.36 -11.94
CA LYS A 194 -16.60 -6.97 -12.43
C LYS A 194 -16.46 -5.93 -11.31
N ILE A 195 -16.98 -6.21 -10.12
CA ILE A 195 -16.85 -5.32 -8.96
C ILE A 195 -15.39 -5.14 -8.52
N MET A 196 -14.60 -6.21 -8.54
CA MET A 196 -13.18 -6.16 -8.19
C MET A 196 -12.40 -5.35 -9.23
N MET A 197 -12.70 -5.55 -10.51
CA MET A 197 -12.13 -4.73 -11.59
C MET A 197 -12.53 -3.26 -11.46
N PHE A 198 -13.79 -2.98 -11.12
CA PHE A 198 -14.27 -1.62 -10.89
C PHE A 198 -13.48 -0.94 -9.78
N ILE A 199 -13.34 -1.55 -8.60
CA ILE A 199 -12.56 -0.99 -7.49
C ILE A 199 -11.08 -0.84 -7.87
N SER A 200 -10.51 -1.85 -8.54
CA SER A 200 -9.11 -1.84 -8.99
C SER A 200 -8.81 -0.65 -9.91
N ASN A 201 -9.77 -0.24 -10.75
CA ASN A 201 -9.62 0.92 -11.62
C ASN A 201 -9.39 2.25 -10.87
N TYR A 202 -9.80 2.32 -9.59
CA TYR A 202 -9.63 3.47 -8.71
C TYR A 202 -8.61 3.24 -7.60
N SER A 203 -7.91 2.10 -7.57
CA SER A 203 -7.01 1.69 -6.48
C SER A 203 -5.98 2.76 -6.11
N PHE A 204 -5.39 3.43 -7.11
CA PHE A 204 -4.44 4.52 -6.88
C PHE A 204 -5.10 5.73 -6.20
N SER A 205 -6.27 6.16 -6.67
CA SER A 205 -7.01 7.27 -6.07
C SER A 205 -7.47 6.94 -4.65
N ILE A 206 -7.93 5.70 -4.41
CA ILE A 206 -8.28 5.19 -3.08
C ILE A 206 -7.06 5.27 -2.17
N TYR A 207 -5.90 4.77 -2.62
CA TYR A 207 -4.66 4.85 -1.88
C TYR A 207 -4.28 6.29 -1.49
N LEU A 208 -4.38 7.26 -2.41
CA LEU A 208 -4.04 8.65 -2.08
C LEU A 208 -5.02 9.33 -1.12
N LEU A 209 -6.32 9.02 -1.23
CA LEU A 209 -7.35 9.81 -0.58
C LEU A 209 -7.89 9.19 0.71
N HIS A 210 -7.73 7.87 0.92
CA HIS A 210 -8.40 7.15 2.01
C HIS A 210 -8.16 7.73 3.40
N ALA A 211 -6.95 8.18 3.74
CA ALA A 211 -6.65 8.71 5.07
C ALA A 211 -7.39 10.03 5.36
N TYR A 212 -7.58 10.90 4.36
CA TYR A 212 -8.35 12.14 4.54
C TYR A 212 -9.84 11.85 4.72
N PHE A 213 -10.37 10.87 4.00
CA PHE A 213 -11.75 10.41 4.20
C PHE A 213 -11.92 9.59 5.49
N MET A 214 -10.86 8.99 6.01
CA MET A 214 -10.85 8.36 7.32
C MET A 214 -11.03 9.40 8.44
N MET A 215 -10.42 10.59 8.32
CA MET A 215 -10.67 11.69 9.26
C MET A 215 -12.16 12.09 9.29
N ILE A 216 -12.79 12.20 8.12
CA ILE A 216 -14.24 12.48 8.01
C ILE A 216 -15.05 11.34 8.61
N GLY A 217 -14.69 10.09 8.31
CA GLY A 217 -15.33 8.91 8.89
C GLY A 217 -15.22 8.87 10.41
N TYR A 218 -14.08 9.29 10.98
CA TYR A 218 -13.88 9.38 12.42
C TYR A 218 -14.79 10.44 13.04
N VAL A 219 -14.89 11.63 12.43
CA VAL A 219 -15.84 12.67 12.86
C VAL A 219 -17.28 12.15 12.83
N LEU A 220 -17.67 11.38 11.81
CA LEU A 220 -19.00 10.76 11.74
C LEU A 220 -19.23 9.78 12.90
N LEU A 221 -18.24 8.93 13.21
CA LEU A 221 -18.33 7.96 14.31
C LEU A 221 -18.42 8.63 15.69
N LEU A 222 -17.74 9.77 15.89
CA LEU A 222 -17.85 10.55 17.13
C LEU A 222 -19.29 11.04 17.37
N ASN A 223 -20.08 11.23 16.29
CA ASN A 223 -21.50 11.59 16.38
C ASN A 223 -22.44 10.38 16.50
N MET A 224 -21.90 9.15 16.54
CA MET A 224 -22.63 7.90 16.69
C MET A 224 -21.96 7.00 17.76
N PRO A 225 -21.84 7.45 19.02
CA PRO A 225 -21.02 6.77 20.03
C PRO A 225 -21.49 5.34 20.36
N GLU A 226 -22.77 5.02 20.11
CA GLU A 226 -23.37 3.72 20.39
C GLU A 226 -23.11 2.65 19.31
N ILE A 227 -22.42 2.99 18.21
CA ILE A 227 -22.15 2.02 17.14
C ILE A 227 -21.13 0.97 17.61
N PRO A 228 -21.45 -0.33 17.54
CA PRO A 228 -20.48 -1.37 17.92
C PRO A 228 -19.25 -1.37 17.00
N PRO A 229 -18.09 -1.88 17.45
CA PRO A 229 -16.83 -1.80 16.69
C PRO A 229 -16.88 -2.42 15.29
N VAL A 230 -17.57 -3.56 15.11
CA VAL A 230 -17.64 -4.25 13.81
C VAL A 230 -18.40 -3.42 12.76
N PRO A 231 -19.64 -2.96 13.00
CA PRO A 231 -20.31 -1.98 12.14
C PRO A 231 -19.51 -0.70 11.92
N ALA A 232 -18.80 -0.18 12.93
CA ALA A 232 -17.97 1.01 12.78
C ALA A 232 -16.84 0.81 11.76
N VAL A 233 -16.14 -0.33 11.82
CA VAL A 233 -15.08 -0.69 10.86
C VAL A 233 -15.65 -0.86 9.45
N LEU A 234 -16.81 -1.51 9.30
CA LEU A 234 -17.45 -1.67 7.99
C LEU A 234 -17.90 -0.32 7.39
N LEU A 235 -18.42 0.58 8.22
CA LEU A 235 -18.78 1.93 7.82
C LEU A 235 -17.54 2.72 7.38
N LEU A 236 -16.46 2.70 8.17
CA LEU A 236 -15.19 3.35 7.80
C LEU A 236 -14.63 2.78 6.49
N PHE A 237 -14.64 1.46 6.32
CA PHE A 237 -14.20 0.81 5.10
C PHE A 237 -15.02 1.28 3.89
N ALA A 238 -16.35 1.35 4.02
CA ALA A 238 -17.24 1.83 2.98
C ALA A 238 -16.95 3.30 2.63
N VAL A 239 -16.83 4.18 3.62
CA VAL A 239 -16.51 5.62 3.42
C VAL A 239 -15.14 5.80 2.77
N CYS A 240 -14.11 5.13 3.30
CA CYS A 240 -12.73 5.21 2.81
C CYS A 240 -12.52 4.54 1.45
N THR A 241 -13.53 3.87 0.88
CA THR A 241 -13.48 3.28 -0.46
C THR A 241 -14.41 4.03 -1.42
N ALA A 242 -15.67 4.19 -1.05
CA ALA A 242 -16.69 4.79 -1.92
C ALA A 242 -16.43 6.28 -2.15
N VAL A 243 -16.06 7.04 -1.13
CA VAL A 243 -15.88 8.50 -1.28
C VAL A 243 -14.66 8.85 -2.12
N PRO A 244 -13.49 8.18 -1.98
CA PRO A 244 -12.40 8.31 -2.96
C PRO A 244 -12.80 7.97 -4.40
N ILE A 245 -13.59 6.91 -4.61
CA ILE A 245 -14.07 6.53 -5.93
C ILE A 245 -14.93 7.66 -6.53
N LEU A 246 -15.90 8.17 -5.76
CA LEU A 246 -16.78 9.26 -6.19
C LEU A 246 -16.01 10.54 -6.48
N THR A 247 -15.10 10.91 -5.59
CA THR A 247 -14.23 12.10 -5.73
C THR A 247 -13.36 11.98 -6.97
N SER A 248 -12.75 10.80 -7.17
CA SER A 248 -11.91 10.52 -8.33
C SER A 248 -12.70 10.56 -9.62
N TRP A 249 -13.92 9.97 -9.63
CA TRP A 249 -14.82 9.99 -10.78
C TRP A 249 -15.24 11.42 -11.14
N ALA A 250 -15.62 12.23 -10.15
CA ALA A 250 -16.04 13.61 -10.36
C ALA A 250 -14.88 14.46 -10.89
N LEU A 251 -13.70 14.38 -10.28
CA LEU A 251 -12.55 15.17 -10.69
C LEU A 251 -12.04 14.79 -12.07
N ASN A 252 -12.01 13.49 -12.42
CA ASN A 252 -11.57 13.06 -13.75
C ASN A 252 -12.52 13.46 -14.90
N LYS A 253 -13.69 14.06 -14.63
CA LYS A 253 -14.49 14.73 -15.67
C LYS A 253 -13.84 16.01 -16.18
N PHE A 254 -13.01 16.67 -15.36
CA PHE A 254 -12.24 17.83 -15.77
C PHE A 254 -10.99 17.41 -16.55
N LYS A 255 -10.61 18.18 -17.57
CA LYS A 255 -9.48 17.91 -18.48
C LYS A 255 -8.18 17.54 -17.76
N TYR A 256 -7.91 18.17 -16.61
CA TYR A 256 -6.69 17.97 -15.82
C TYR A 256 -6.94 17.34 -14.44
N GLY A 257 -8.16 16.85 -14.18
CA GLY A 257 -8.51 16.30 -12.87
C GLY A 257 -7.62 15.14 -12.41
N TYR A 258 -7.12 14.36 -13.38
CA TYR A 258 -6.19 13.26 -13.13
C TYR A 258 -4.85 13.68 -12.52
N LEU A 259 -4.48 14.96 -12.60
CA LEU A 259 -3.26 15.47 -11.95
C LEU A 259 -3.42 15.59 -10.43
N PHE A 260 -4.66 15.65 -9.93
CA PHE A 260 -4.95 15.81 -8.51
C PHE A 260 -5.19 14.47 -7.80
N VAL A 261 -5.92 13.56 -8.47
CA VAL A 261 -6.37 12.28 -7.88
C VAL A 261 -5.83 11.05 -8.60
N GLY A 262 -5.02 11.25 -9.63
CA GLY A 262 -4.58 10.17 -10.51
C GLY A 262 -5.59 9.80 -11.58
N LYS A 263 -5.10 9.05 -12.58
CA LYS A 263 -5.92 8.55 -13.68
C LYS A 263 -6.71 7.33 -13.23
N ILE A 264 -7.99 7.32 -13.57
CA ILE A 264 -8.81 6.11 -13.49
C ILE A 264 -8.27 5.12 -14.51
N TYR A 265 -7.88 3.94 -14.07
CA TYR A 265 -7.39 2.91 -14.96
C TYR A 265 -8.54 2.38 -15.82
N GLN A 266 -8.32 2.35 -17.13
CA GLN A 266 -9.24 1.74 -18.08
C GLN A 266 -8.54 0.53 -18.70
N PRO A 267 -9.07 -0.70 -18.52
CA PRO A 267 -8.52 -1.88 -19.17
C PRO A 267 -8.50 -1.65 -20.69
N LYS A 268 -7.37 -1.89 -21.34
CA LYS A 268 -7.30 -1.85 -22.81
C LYS A 268 -8.28 -2.89 -23.36
N GLN A 269 -9.37 -2.45 -23.99
CA GLN A 269 -10.25 -3.36 -24.71
C GLN A 269 -9.45 -4.01 -25.84
N LYS A 270 -9.38 -5.34 -25.86
CA LYS A 270 -8.83 -6.09 -26.99
C LYS A 270 -9.72 -5.77 -28.19
N LYS A 271 -9.20 -5.06 -29.19
CA LYS A 271 -9.88 -4.94 -30.48
C LYS A 271 -10.00 -6.36 -31.04
N VAL A 272 -11.23 -6.89 -31.12
CA VAL A 272 -11.51 -8.11 -31.86
C VAL A 272 -11.45 -7.70 -33.33
N THR A 273 -10.33 -7.94 -33.99
CA THR A 273 -10.26 -7.85 -35.45
C THR A 273 -11.12 -9.00 -35.98
N VAL A 274 -12.32 -8.69 -36.44
CA VAL A 274 -13.14 -9.64 -37.19
C VAL A 274 -12.49 -9.73 -38.56
N GLU A 275 -11.71 -10.78 -38.81
CA GLU A 275 -11.37 -11.16 -40.18
C GLU A 275 -12.67 -11.60 -40.85
N VAL A 276 -13.26 -10.70 -41.63
CA VAL A 276 -14.30 -11.06 -42.60
C VAL A 276 -13.59 -11.87 -43.68
N ARG A 277 -13.75 -13.19 -43.63
CA ARG A 277 -13.43 -14.04 -44.78
C ARG A 277 -14.46 -13.73 -45.86
N ASP A 278 -14.07 -12.92 -46.83
CA ASP A 278 -14.78 -12.85 -48.10
C ASP A 278 -14.70 -14.23 -48.76
N HIS A 279 -15.82 -14.95 -48.74
CA HIS A 279 -16.03 -16.05 -49.66
C HIS A 279 -16.29 -15.42 -51.03
N ALA A 280 -15.22 -15.25 -51.81
CA ALA A 280 -15.32 -15.03 -53.25
C ALA A 280 -15.87 -16.30 -53.92
N GLY A 281 -16.73 -16.08 -54.92
CA GLY A 281 -17.53 -17.08 -55.63
C GLY A 281 -16.76 -18.01 -56.54
#